data_AF-A0A3P5X355-F1
#
_entry.id   AF-A0A3P5X355-F1
#
_cell.length_a   1.000
_cell.length_b   1.000
_cell.length_c   1.000
_cell.angle_alpha   90.00
_cell.angle_beta   90.00
_cell.angle_gamma   90.00
#
_symmetry.space_group_name_H-M   'P 1'
#
loop_
_entity.id
_entity.type
_entity.pdbx_description
1 polymer ?
#
loop_
_entity_poly.entity_id
_entity_poly.type
_entity_poly.pdbx_seq_one_letter_code
_entity_poly.pdbx_strand_id
1 'polypeptide(L)' 'MEKLQLFVKVHQLKDQGFKVAAIVRKLSISRNTVYKYLGMTFEEASEWVIASQSRTKKLDAYHNLILGWL' A
#
# COMPACT_ATOMS: atom_id res chain seq x y z
N MET A 1 -9.24 3.60 1.35
CA MET A 1 -8.74 3.27 0.00
C MET A 1 -7.78 2.11 0.15
N GLU A 2 -8.01 1.04 -0.58
CA GLU A 2 -7.04 -0.06 -0.63
C GLU A 2 -5.74 0.44 -1.26
N LYS A 3 -4.60 -0.05 -0.76
CA LYS A 3 -3.26 0.34 -1.22
C LYS A 3 -3.09 0.19 -2.75
N LEU A 4 -3.69 -0.85 -3.32
CA LEU A 4 -3.69 -1.11 -4.76
C LEU A 4 -4.47 -0.04 -5.55
N GLN A 5 -5.60 0.44 -5.01
CA GLN A 5 -6.37 1.53 -5.63
C GLN A 5 -5.57 2.84 -5.66
N LEU A 6 -4.77 3.10 -4.63
CA LEU A 6 -3.91 4.28 -4.56
C LEU A 6 -2.79 4.20 -5.61
N PHE A 7 -2.17 3.02 -5.77
CA PHE A 7 -1.18 2.75 -6.82
C PHE A 7 -1.76 3.02 -8.22
N VAL A 8 -2.91 2.44 -8.55
CA VAL A 8 -3.57 2.63 -9.84
C VAL A 8 -3.87 4.10 -10.10
N LYS A 9 -4.38 4.84 -9.11
CA LYS A 9 -4.65 6.28 -9.24
C LYS A 9 -3.39 7.10 -9.50
N VAL A 10 -2.25 6.75 -8.89
CA VAL A 10 -0.97 7.44 -9.13
C VAL A 10 -0.54 7.27 -10.59
N HIS A 11 -0.61 6.05 -11.13
CA HIS A 11 -0.29 5.78 -12.54
C HIS A 11 -1.27 6.48 -13.49
N GLN A 12 -2.57 6.40 -13.24
CA GLN A 12 -3.57 7.10 -14.04
C GLN A 12 -3.33 8.62 -14.11
N LEU A 13 -3.01 9.25 -12.97
CA LEU A 13 -2.70 10.68 -12.95
C LEU A 13 -1.38 11.00 -13.66
N LYS A 14 -0.40 10.10 -13.59
CA LYS A 14 0.86 10.26 -14.30
C LYS A 14 0.66 10.15 -15.81
N ASP A 15 -0.15 9.21 -16.28
CA ASP A 15 -0.49 9.02 -17.70
C ASP A 15 -1.30 10.20 -18.24
N GLN A 16 -2.14 10.81 -17.41
CA GLN A 16 -2.83 12.07 -17.71
C GLN A 16 -1.89 13.30 -17.78
N GLY A 17 -0.59 13.13 -17.54
CA GLY A 17 0.41 14.20 -17.62
C GLY A 17 0.52 15.07 -16.37
N PHE A 18 -0.09 14.67 -15.23
CA PHE A 18 0.06 15.45 -14.00
C PHE A 18 1.49 15.38 -13.46
N LYS A 19 2.00 16.53 -13.01
CA LYS A 19 3.27 16.61 -12.27
C LYS A 19 3.15 15.92 -10.91
N VAL A 20 4.24 15.34 -10.43
CA VAL A 20 4.31 14.65 -9.11
C VAL A 20 3.79 15.54 -7.98
N ALA A 21 4.11 16.84 -7.98
CA ALA A 21 3.62 17.79 -6.99
C ALA A 21 2.08 17.96 -7.00
N ALA A 22 1.42 17.83 -8.16
CA ALA A 22 -0.03 17.87 -8.26
C ALA A 22 -0.66 16.56 -7.77
N ILE A 23 -0.04 15.42 -8.06
CA ILE A 23 -0.47 14.09 -7.58
C ILE A 23 -0.45 14.03 -6.06
N VAL A 24 0.64 14.51 -5.44
CA VAL A 24 0.79 14.65 -3.98
C VAL A 24 -0.35 15.44 -3.37
N ARG A 25 -0.69 16.60 -3.94
CA ARG A 25 -1.77 17.46 -3.43
C ARG A 25 -3.15 16.83 -3.60
N LYS A 26 -3.39 16.13 -4.70
CA LYS A 26 -4.69 15.53 -5.04
C LYS A 26 -5.00 14.26 -4.24
N LEU A 27 -3.97 13.46 -3.95
CA LEU A 27 -4.09 12.21 -3.21
C LEU A 27 -3.70 12.35 -1.72
N SER A 28 -3.21 13.52 -1.30
CA SER A 28 -2.75 13.81 0.07
C SER A 28 -1.71 12.80 0.60
N ILE A 29 -0.83 12.32 -0.29
CA ILE A 29 0.23 11.34 0.01
C ILE A 29 1.62 11.97 -0.10
N SER A 30 2.59 11.40 0.60
CA SER A 30 3.97 11.90 0.55
C SER A 30 4.58 11.77 -0.86
N ARG A 31 5.50 12.68 -1.23
CA ARG A 31 6.28 12.57 -2.48
C ARG A 31 6.98 11.23 -2.59
N ASN A 32 7.52 10.73 -1.47
CA ASN A 32 8.24 9.46 -1.43
C ASN A 32 7.32 8.30 -1.81
N THR A 33 6.07 8.31 -1.36
CA THR A 33 5.06 7.31 -1.73
C THR A 33 4.74 7.38 -3.23
N VAL A 34 4.63 8.59 -3.78
CA VAL A 34 4.37 8.77 -5.22
C VAL A 34 5.53 8.22 -6.06
N TYR A 35 6.79 8.56 -5.71
CA TYR A 35 7.96 8.02 -6.41
C TYR A 35 8.07 6.50 -6.27
N LYS A 36 7.80 5.97 -5.08
CA LYS A 36 7.79 4.52 -4.83
C LYS A 36 6.79 3.81 -5.75
N TYR A 37 5.57 4.34 -5.88
CA TYR A 37 4.55 3.73 -6.71
C TYR A 37 4.88 3.86 -8.19
N LEU A 38 5.33 5.03 -8.65
CA LEU A 38 5.74 5.21 -10.05
C LEU A 38 6.91 4.33 -10.48
N GLY A 39 7.77 3.93 -9.54
CA GLY A 39 8.89 3.02 -9.78
C GLY A 39 8.57 1.54 -9.59
N MET A 40 7.37 1.19 -9.09
CA MET A 40 6.92 -0.19 -8.93
C MET A 40 6.09 -0.63 -10.12
N THR A 41 6.24 -1.89 -10.49
CA THR A 41 5.32 -2.56 -11.41
C THR A 41 4.03 -2.97 -10.69
N PHE A 42 2.98 -3.27 -11.46
CA PHE A 42 1.71 -3.74 -10.90
C PHE A 42 1.88 -5.05 -10.12
N GLU A 43 2.75 -5.94 -10.59
CA GLU A 43 3.02 -7.25 -9.98
C GLU A 43 3.73 -7.09 -8.63
N GLU A 44 4.79 -6.28 -8.57
CA GLU A 44 5.46 -5.93 -7.31
C GLU A 44 4.52 -5.20 -6.33
N ALA A 45 3.62 -4.35 -6.84
CA ALA A 45 2.64 -3.67 -6.01
C ALA A 45 1.62 -4.66 -5.42
N SER A 46 1.16 -5.63 -6.22
CA SER A 46 0.26 -6.70 -5.77
C SER A 46 0.91 -7.55 -4.69
N GLU A 47 2.14 -8.03 -4.92
CA GLU A 47 2.92 -8.78 -3.95
C GLU A 47 3.16 -7.97 -2.67
N TRP A 48 3.48 -6.68 -2.78
CA TRP A 48 3.67 -5.82 -1.62
C TRP A 48 2.39 -5.65 -0.80
N VAL A 49 1.22 -5.55 -1.45
CA VAL A 49 -0.06 -5.48 -0.76
C VAL A 49 -0.35 -6.79 -0.02
N ILE A 50 -0.12 -7.93 -0.66
CA ILE A 50 -0.30 -9.26 -0.07
C ILE A 50 0.66 -9.45 1.11
N ALA A 51 1.95 -9.15 0.92
CA ALA A 51 2.98 -9.24 1.96
C ALA A 51 2.71 -8.28 3.14
N SER A 52 2.15 -7.11 2.85
CA SER A 52 1.75 -6.16 3.89
C SER A 52 0.54 -6.63 4.69
N GLN A 53 -0.30 -7.51 4.14
CA GLN A 53 -1.45 -8.11 4.83
C GLN A 53 -1.07 -9.39 5.58
N SER A 54 -0.04 -10.12 5.11
CA SER A 54 0.38 -11.41 5.68
C SER A 54 1.25 -11.32 6.94
N ARG A 55 1.49 -10.12 7.48
CA ARG A 55 2.21 -9.97 8.76
C ARG A 55 1.33 -10.44 9.92
N THR A 56 1.34 -11.74 10.17
CA THR A 56 0.84 -12.35 11.40
C THR A 56 1.80 -12.01 12.55
N LYS A 57 1.27 -11.63 13.71
CA LYS A 57 2.12 -11.46 14.90
C LYS A 57 2.52 -12.86 15.37
N LYS A 58 3.74 -13.03 15.86
CA LYS A 58 4.17 -14.31 16.47
C LYS A 58 3.20 -14.78 17.56
N LEU A 59 2.55 -13.84 18.25
CA LEU A 59 1.54 -14.11 19.28
C LEU A 59 0.17 -14.52 18.73
N ASP A 60 -0.15 -14.22 17.47
CA ASP A 60 -1.43 -14.64 16.87
C ASP A 60 -1.54 -16.17 16.85
N ALA A 61 -0.41 -16.89 16.75
CA ALA A 61 -0.37 -18.35 16.82
C ALA A 61 -0.86 -18.92 18.17
N TYR A 62 -0.79 -18.11 19.24
CA TYR A 62 -1.19 -18.50 20.60
C TYR A 62 -2.49 -17.83 21.04
N HIS A 63 -3.21 -17.16 20.13
CA HIS A 63 -4.40 -16.39 20.45
C HIS A 63 -5.46 -17.21 21.20
N ASN A 64 -5.77 -18.40 20.68
CA ASN A 64 -6.74 -19.31 21.30
C ASN A 64 -6.28 -19.86 22.65
N LEU A 65 -4.97 -20.05 22.84
CA LEU A 65 -4.41 -20.53 24.11
C LEU A 65 -4.53 -19.47 25.20
N ILE A 66 -4.23 -18.20 24.86
CA ILE A 66 -4.33 -17.07 25.79
C ILE A 66 -5.80 -16.81 26.19
N LEU A 67 -6.73 -16.91 25.23
CA LEU A 67 -8.15 -16.78 25.51
C LEU A 67 -8.69 -17.87 26.45
N GLY A 68 -8.08 -19.06 26.46
CA GLY A 68 -8.44 -20.14 27.38
C GLY A 68 -7.96 -19.93 28.83
N TRP A 69 -7.18 -18.88 29.10
CA TRP A 69 -6.69 -18.54 30.45
C TRP A 69 -7.46 -17.39 31.11
N LEU A 70 -8.36 -16.75 30.37
CA LEU A 70 -9.27 -15.69 30.83
C LEU A 70 -10.62 -16.29 31.22
#